data_AF-A0A1V0DEB9-F1
#
_entry.id   AF-A0A1V0DEB9-F1
#
_cell.length_a   1.000
_cell.length_b   1.000
_cell.length_c   1.000
_cell.angle_alpha   90.00
_cell.angle_beta   90.00
_cell.angle_gamma   90.00
#
_symmetry.space_group_name_H-M   'P 1'
#
loop_
_entity.id
_entity.type
_entity.pdbx_description
1 polymer ?
#
loop_
_entity_poly.entity_id
_entity_poly.type
_entity_poly.pdbx_seq_one_letter_code
_entity_poly.pdbx_strand_id
1 'polypeptide(L)'
;MRFVFLSLALVLLLAGCQPSASIEGRQLAIDYPDDAEIGEEAWIRIDEYLFEHTCDARAGDTLRYPLPCTYTVFDSAGGRTFGSRIDPRAVALHLAQHLQAINAGRPDSVRYVIGNPALISLEARLLLSRADSARITVTTSEGYPARIGVLR
;
A
#
# COMPACT_ATOMS: atom_id res chain seq x y z
N MET A 1 -2.70 8.26 -55.56
CA MET A 1 -1.77 7.66 -54.57
C MET A 1 -1.97 8.35 -53.23
N ARG A 2 -2.98 7.91 -52.49
CA ARG A 2 -3.28 8.26 -51.09
C ARG A 2 -3.45 6.92 -50.37
N PHE A 3 -3.31 6.88 -49.05
CA PHE A 3 -3.41 5.69 -48.19
C PHE A 3 -2.11 4.92 -47.90
N VAL A 4 -1.13 5.54 -47.22
CA VAL A 4 -0.16 4.75 -46.42
C VAL A 4 0.22 5.41 -45.08
N PHE A 5 -0.07 6.70 -44.84
CA PHE A 5 0.48 7.41 -43.67
C PHE A 5 -0.41 7.50 -42.42
N LEU A 6 -1.53 6.77 -42.34
CA LEU A 6 -2.47 6.89 -41.20
C LEU A 6 -2.45 5.71 -40.21
N SER A 7 -1.59 4.72 -40.42
CA SER A 7 -1.59 3.47 -39.62
C SER A 7 -0.53 3.44 -38.50
N LEU A 8 0.43 4.36 -38.50
CA LEU A 8 1.56 4.34 -37.55
C LEU A 8 1.30 5.15 -36.27
N ALA A 9 0.34 6.07 -36.29
CA ALA A 9 0.03 6.90 -35.12
C ALA A 9 -0.86 6.20 -34.07
N LEU A 10 -1.53 5.09 -34.43
CA LEU A 10 -2.49 4.43 -33.55
C LEU A 10 -1.87 3.38 -32.61
N VAL A 11 -0.63 2.95 -32.85
CA VAL A 11 0.04 1.91 -32.03
C VAL A 11 0.77 2.50 -30.82
N LEU A 12 1.10 3.80 -30.82
CA LEU A 12 1.80 4.46 -29.71
C LEU A 12 0.88 4.86 -28.54
N LEU A 13 -0.44 4.75 -28.68
CA LEU A 13 -1.41 5.05 -27.61
C LEU A 13 -1.72 3.85 -26.68
N LEU A 14 -1.14 2.67 -26.94
CA LEU A 14 -1.38 1.46 -26.12
C LEU A 14 -0.20 1.10 -25.19
N ALA A 15 0.87 1.88 -25.17
CA ALA A 15 2.08 1.58 -24.39
C ALA A 15 2.19 2.34 -23.05
N GLY A 16 1.11 3.01 -22.61
CA GLY A 16 1.11 3.84 -21.40
C GLY A 16 0.36 3.27 -20.19
N CYS A 17 -0.15 2.03 -20.25
CA CYS A 17 -0.67 1.34 -19.07
C CYS A 17 0.42 0.47 -18.48
N GLN A 18 1.26 1.02 -17.60
CA GLN A 18 2.01 0.20 -16.66
C GLN A 18 0.99 -0.40 -15.68
N PRO A 19 0.82 -1.74 -15.65
CA PRO A 19 -0.23 -2.34 -14.85
C PRO A 19 0.12 -2.13 -13.37
N SER A 20 -0.86 -1.67 -12.59
CA SER A 20 -0.89 -1.90 -11.16
C SER A 20 -0.56 -3.37 -10.91
N ALA A 21 0.50 -3.63 -10.14
CA ALA A 21 0.93 -4.99 -9.88
C ALA A 21 -0.10 -5.66 -8.96
N SER A 22 -0.79 -6.67 -9.47
CA SER A 22 -1.68 -7.52 -8.68
C SER A 22 -0.96 -8.84 -8.38
N ILE A 23 -0.83 -9.17 -7.10
CA ILE A 23 -0.14 -10.36 -6.61
C ILE A 23 -1.13 -11.16 -5.77
N GLU A 24 -1.22 -12.46 -6.03
CA GLU A 24 -2.12 -13.36 -5.31
C GLU A 24 -1.34 -14.47 -4.60
N GLY A 25 -1.72 -14.78 -3.37
CA GLY A 25 -1.11 -15.85 -2.58
C GLY A 25 -1.93 -16.22 -1.36
N ARG A 26 -1.70 -17.40 -0.79
CA ARG A 26 -2.33 -17.81 0.49
C ARG A 26 -1.61 -17.21 1.71
N GLN A 27 -0.30 -17.05 1.56
CA GLN A 27 0.55 -16.36 2.52
C GLN A 27 1.41 -15.37 1.74
N LEU A 28 1.37 -14.12 2.17
CA LEU A 28 2.08 -13.00 1.55
C LEU A 28 3.01 -12.37 2.57
N ALA A 29 4.13 -11.84 2.09
CA ALA A 29 5.00 -10.94 2.82
C ALA A 29 4.99 -9.58 2.12
N ILE A 30 4.76 -8.51 2.88
CA ILE A 30 4.86 -7.13 2.43
C ILE A 30 6.03 -6.50 3.19
N ASP A 31 7.10 -6.19 2.49
CA ASP A 31 8.36 -5.67 3.03
C ASP A 31 8.50 -4.21 2.59
N TYR A 32 8.62 -3.31 3.57
CA TYR A 32 8.84 -1.89 3.34
C TYR A 32 10.33 -1.58 3.55
N PRO A 33 11.14 -1.47 2.49
CA PRO A 33 12.57 -1.28 2.63
C PRO A 33 12.90 0.06 3.31
N ASP A 34 14.03 0.13 4.02
CA ASP A 34 14.45 1.31 4.80
C ASP A 34 14.61 2.59 3.95
N ASP A 35 14.88 2.44 2.66
CA ASP A 35 15.03 3.52 1.68
C ASP A 35 13.75 3.82 0.89
N ALA A 36 12.61 3.22 1.26
CA ALA A 36 11.33 3.49 0.60
C ALA A 36 10.95 4.98 0.69
N GLU A 37 10.53 5.53 -0.45
CA GLU A 37 9.92 6.85 -0.55
C GLU A 37 8.44 6.67 -0.90
N ILE A 38 7.56 6.95 0.07
CA ILE A 38 6.11 6.78 -0.06
C ILE A 38 5.44 8.15 0.05
N GLY A 39 4.86 8.61 -1.07
CA GLY A 39 4.10 9.86 -1.16
C GLY A 39 2.58 9.65 -1.10
N GLU A 40 1.81 10.74 -1.21
CA GLU A 40 0.35 10.73 -1.04
C GLU A 40 -0.41 9.96 -2.13
N GLU A 41 0.12 9.92 -3.35
CA GLU A 41 -0.49 9.19 -4.48
C GLU A 41 -0.32 7.65 -4.35
N ALA A 42 0.50 7.21 -3.39
CA ALA A 42 0.74 5.79 -3.17
C ALA A 42 -0.45 5.14 -2.46
N TRP A 43 -0.82 3.95 -2.89
CA TRP A 43 -1.85 3.15 -2.22
C TRP A 43 -1.58 1.66 -2.34
N ILE A 44 -2.10 0.92 -1.38
CA ILE A 44 -2.13 -0.54 -1.37
C ILE A 44 -3.57 -1.00 -1.15
N ARG A 45 -4.00 -2.00 -1.90
CA ARG A 45 -5.30 -2.66 -1.75
C ARG A 45 -5.06 -4.12 -1.38
N ILE A 46 -5.74 -4.58 -0.34
CA ILE A 46 -5.72 -5.98 0.10
C ILE A 46 -7.16 -6.48 0.04
N ASP A 47 -7.41 -7.44 -0.85
CA ASP A 47 -8.76 -7.87 -1.25
C ASP A 47 -9.65 -6.66 -1.62
N GLU A 48 -10.76 -6.42 -0.92
CA GLU A 48 -11.61 -5.25 -1.15
C GLU A 48 -11.16 -3.96 -0.44
N TYR A 49 -10.16 -4.02 0.44
CA TYR A 49 -9.80 -2.92 1.33
C TYR A 49 -8.69 -2.05 0.74
N LEU A 50 -8.99 -0.78 0.49
CA LEU A 50 -8.04 0.21 -0.01
C LEU A 50 -7.44 1.00 1.15
N PHE A 51 -6.11 1.07 1.18
CA PHE A 51 -5.32 1.83 2.14
C PHE A 51 -4.54 2.91 1.39
N GLU A 52 -4.82 4.17 1.73
CA GLU A 52 -4.30 5.34 1.02
C GLU A 52 -3.27 6.06 1.90
N HIS A 53 -2.17 6.50 1.31
CA HIS A 53 -1.16 7.24 2.06
C HIS A 53 -1.53 8.73 2.18
N THR A 54 -1.22 9.32 3.33
CA THR A 54 -1.36 10.76 3.55
C THR A 54 -0.12 11.29 4.26
N CYS A 55 0.38 12.44 3.79
CA CYS A 55 1.52 13.12 4.40
C CYS A 55 1.05 14.18 5.41
N ASP A 56 -0.23 14.56 5.33
CA ASP A 56 -0.94 15.38 6.31
C ASP A 56 -1.71 14.51 7.31
N ALA A 57 -1.37 14.62 8.59
CA ALA A 57 -2.05 13.91 9.66
C ALA A 57 -3.53 14.32 9.81
N ARG A 58 -3.90 15.56 9.45
CA ARG A 58 -5.29 16.04 9.51
C ARG A 58 -6.13 15.55 8.34
N ALA A 59 -5.55 15.41 7.15
CA ALA A 59 -6.23 14.85 5.99
C ALA A 59 -6.63 13.37 6.20
N GLY A 60 -5.92 12.67 7.09
CA GLY A 60 -6.23 11.30 7.50
C GLY A 60 -7.65 11.09 8.02
N ASP A 61 -8.29 12.12 8.58
CA ASP A 61 -9.67 12.05 9.11
C ASP A 61 -10.73 11.85 8.01
N THR A 62 -10.38 12.12 6.75
CA THR A 62 -11.26 11.93 5.59
C THR A 62 -11.11 10.55 4.93
N LEU A 63 -10.00 9.88 5.18
CA LEU A 63 -9.68 8.58 4.61
C LEU A 63 -10.17 7.45 5.52
N ARG A 64 -10.66 6.36 4.93
CA ARG A 64 -11.19 5.23 5.72
C ARG A 64 -10.09 4.42 6.39
N TYR A 65 -8.99 4.18 5.69
CA TYR A 65 -7.83 3.41 6.16
C TYR A 65 -6.52 4.13 5.82
N PRO A 66 -6.23 5.28 6.47
CA PRO A 66 -5.06 6.10 6.15
C PRO A 66 -3.75 5.41 6.57
N LEU A 67 -2.75 5.45 5.71
CA LEU A 67 -1.37 5.08 6.00
C LEU A 67 -0.49 6.34 6.02
N PRO A 68 0.57 6.38 6.85
CA PRO A 68 1.49 7.51 6.83
C PRO A 68 2.37 7.49 5.57
N CYS A 69 2.71 8.66 5.03
CA CYS A 69 3.84 8.81 4.12
C CYS A 69 5.19 8.60 4.82
N THR A 70 6.27 8.43 4.05
CA THR A 70 7.64 8.45 4.58
C THR A 70 8.14 9.86 4.88
N TYR A 71 7.45 10.89 4.39
CA TYR A 71 7.65 12.29 4.77
C TYR A 71 6.32 12.89 5.22
N THR A 72 6.26 13.40 6.44
CA THR A 72 5.06 14.07 6.94
C THR A 72 5.29 15.55 7.11
N VAL A 73 4.22 16.29 6.85
CA VAL A 73 4.19 17.75 6.85
C VAL A 73 3.32 18.19 8.02
N PHE A 74 3.89 18.93 8.97
CA PHE A 74 3.16 19.47 10.11
C PHE A 74 3.09 20.99 10.03
N ASP A 75 1.89 21.54 10.13
CA ASP A 75 1.71 22.98 10.31
C ASP A 75 1.71 23.33 11.80
N SER A 76 2.63 24.21 12.19
CA SER A 76 2.70 24.75 13.55
C SER A 76 1.75 25.93 13.71
N ALA A 77 1.36 26.25 14.95
CA ALA A 77 0.47 27.39 15.24
C ALA A 77 0.99 28.76 14.74
N GLY A 78 2.26 28.85 14.31
CA GLY A 78 2.85 30.05 13.70
C GLY A 78 2.95 30.02 12.17
N GLY A 79 2.28 29.07 11.48
CA GLY A 79 2.32 28.94 10.02
C GLY A 79 3.64 28.42 9.45
N ARG A 80 4.49 27.82 10.30
CA ARG A 80 5.71 27.14 9.84
C ARG A 80 5.42 25.68 9.59
N THR A 81 5.75 25.25 8.39
CA THR A 81 5.67 23.86 7.95
C THR A 81 6.96 23.12 8.32
N PHE A 82 6.82 22.00 9.02
CA PHE A 82 7.95 21.12 9.37
C PHE A 82 7.80 19.77 8.67
N GLY A 83 8.88 19.30 8.06
CA GLY A 83 8.98 17.97 7.48
C GLY A 83 9.73 17.01 8.40
N SER A 84 9.20 15.82 8.67
CA SER A 84 9.98 14.74 9.30
C SER A 84 9.92 13.48 8.45
N ARG A 85 11.06 12.79 8.36
CA ARG A 85 11.08 11.44 7.78
C ARG A 85 10.44 10.48 8.79
N ILE A 86 9.48 9.69 8.33
CA ILE A 86 8.89 8.59 9.07
C ILE A 86 9.61 7.30 8.68
N ASP A 87 9.87 6.48 9.68
CA ASP A 87 10.43 5.15 9.51
C ASP A 87 9.44 4.23 8.78
N PRO A 88 9.85 3.51 7.71
CA PRO A 88 8.98 2.59 6.97
C PRO A 88 8.28 1.53 7.85
N ARG A 89 8.85 1.20 9.01
CA ARG A 89 8.19 0.34 10.02
C ARG A 89 6.84 0.89 10.47
N ALA A 90 6.68 2.20 10.54
CA ALA A 90 5.41 2.82 10.88
C ALA A 90 4.33 2.48 9.85
N VAL A 91 4.67 2.42 8.56
CA VAL A 91 3.72 2.02 7.52
C VAL A 91 3.24 0.59 7.74
N ALA A 92 4.17 -0.35 7.96
CA ALA A 92 3.85 -1.74 8.23
C ALA A 92 2.98 -1.91 9.49
N LEU A 93 3.28 -1.16 10.56
CA LEU A 93 2.50 -1.15 11.80
C LEU A 93 1.08 -0.61 11.59
N HIS A 94 0.92 0.52 10.90
CA HIS A 94 -0.39 1.12 10.63
C HIS A 94 -1.24 0.19 9.75
N LEU A 95 -0.65 -0.41 8.71
CA LEU A 95 -1.35 -1.38 7.88
C LEU A 95 -1.82 -2.58 8.71
N ALA A 96 -0.97 -3.12 9.58
CA ALA A 96 -1.32 -4.20 10.47
C ALA A 96 -2.48 -3.84 11.42
N GLN A 97 -2.45 -2.65 12.00
CA GLN A 97 -3.51 -2.15 12.89
C GLN A 97 -4.85 -2.03 12.16
N HIS A 98 -4.88 -1.51 10.94
CA HIS A 98 -6.11 -1.40 10.17
C HIS A 98 -6.68 -2.78 9.81
N LEU A 99 -5.83 -3.74 9.43
CA LEU A 99 -6.26 -5.12 9.17
C LEU A 99 -6.82 -5.79 10.45
N GLN A 100 -6.23 -5.52 11.62
CA GLN A 100 -6.79 -5.99 12.90
C GLN A 100 -8.14 -5.35 13.21
N ALA A 101 -8.31 -4.05 12.94
CA ALA A 101 -9.58 -3.36 13.13
C ALA A 101 -10.67 -3.92 12.20
N ILE A 102 -10.31 -4.24 10.94
CA ILE A 102 -11.20 -4.91 9.98
C ILE A 102 -11.65 -6.27 10.53
N ASN A 103 -10.71 -7.09 11.01
CA ASN A 103 -11.03 -8.39 11.61
C ASN A 103 -11.98 -8.26 12.81
N ALA A 104 -11.73 -7.28 13.69
CA ALA A 104 -12.53 -7.04 14.89
C ALA A 104 -13.97 -6.59 14.54
N GLY A 105 -14.14 -5.79 13.48
CA GLY A 105 -15.44 -5.35 13.00
C GLY A 105 -16.25 -6.41 12.23
N ARG A 106 -15.62 -7.53 11.85
CA ARG A 106 -16.26 -8.61 11.09
C ARG A 106 -15.79 -9.99 11.57
N PRO A 107 -16.13 -10.41 12.81
CA PRO A 107 -15.61 -11.62 13.43
C PRO A 107 -15.95 -12.91 12.67
N ASP A 108 -17.07 -12.92 11.95
CA ASP A 108 -17.56 -14.06 11.15
C ASP A 108 -17.05 -14.06 9.71
N SER A 109 -16.26 -13.06 9.33
CA SER A 109 -15.67 -12.95 8.00
C SER A 109 -14.24 -13.48 7.95
N VAL A 110 -13.59 -13.29 6.80
CA VAL A 110 -12.20 -13.59 6.56
C VAL A 110 -11.32 -12.89 7.58
N ARG A 111 -10.68 -13.66 8.46
CA ARG A 111 -9.71 -13.13 9.42
C ARG A 111 -8.31 -13.14 8.83
N TYR A 112 -7.74 -11.96 8.63
CA TYR A 112 -6.32 -11.81 8.34
C TYR A 112 -5.50 -12.21 9.56
N VAL A 113 -4.61 -13.18 9.42
CA VAL A 113 -3.64 -13.53 10.45
C VAL A 113 -2.37 -12.74 10.17
N ILE A 114 -2.04 -11.87 11.13
CA ILE A 114 -0.81 -11.07 11.10
C ILE A 114 0.28 -11.87 11.79
N GLY A 115 1.25 -12.33 11.00
CA GLY A 115 2.36 -13.12 11.50
C GLY A 115 3.42 -12.27 12.19
N ASN A 116 3.96 -12.82 13.28
CA ASN A 116 5.19 -12.36 13.98
C ASN A 116 5.34 -10.83 14.13
N PRO A 117 4.77 -10.22 15.20
CA PRO A 117 4.88 -8.79 15.48
C PRO A 117 6.33 -8.26 15.57
N ALA A 118 7.29 -9.14 15.87
CA ALA A 118 8.70 -8.76 15.91
C ALA A 118 9.23 -8.42 14.51
N LEU A 119 8.81 -9.13 13.45
CA LEU A 119 9.23 -8.81 12.07
C LEU A 119 8.72 -7.44 11.62
N ILE A 120 7.50 -7.06 12.03
CA ILE A 120 6.97 -5.73 11.72
C ILE A 120 7.81 -4.66 12.42
N SER A 121 8.13 -4.87 13.70
CA SER A 121 8.87 -3.90 14.53
C SER A 121 10.36 -3.80 14.20
N LEU A 122 10.97 -4.87 13.68
CA LEU A 122 12.41 -4.96 13.43
C LEU A 122 12.78 -4.82 11.95
N GLU A 123 11.95 -5.33 11.03
CA GLU A 123 12.27 -5.45 9.60
C GLU A 123 11.26 -4.72 8.70
N ALA A 124 10.31 -3.96 9.28
CA ALA A 124 9.22 -3.32 8.53
C ALA A 124 8.43 -4.32 7.66
N ARG A 125 8.39 -5.60 8.07
CA ARG A 125 7.87 -6.69 7.28
C ARG A 125 6.58 -7.23 7.86
N LEU A 126 5.51 -7.14 7.08
CA LEU A 126 4.20 -7.68 7.41
C LEU A 126 4.01 -9.04 6.77
N LEU A 127 3.76 -10.07 7.59
CA LEU A 127 3.35 -11.38 7.12
C LEU A 127 1.83 -11.51 7.23
N LEU A 128 1.19 -11.87 6.12
CA LEU A 128 -0.25 -11.91 5.98
C LEU A 128 -0.71 -13.28 5.48
N SER A 129 -1.67 -13.87 6.15
CA SER A 129 -2.44 -15.02 5.65
C SER A 129 -3.90 -14.87 6.03
N ARG A 130 -4.78 -15.70 5.48
CA ARG A 130 -6.18 -15.78 5.90
C ARG A 130 -6.42 -17.02 6.75
N ALA A 131 -7.23 -16.90 7.79
CA ALA A 131 -7.59 -18.01 8.67
C ALA A 131 -8.30 -19.16 7.93
N ASP A 132 -9.03 -18.85 6.85
CA ASP A 132 -9.72 -19.82 6.00
C ASP A 132 -8.83 -20.43 4.90
N SER A 133 -7.53 -20.08 4.88
CA SER A 133 -6.56 -20.51 3.87
C SER A 133 -6.91 -20.13 2.42
N ALA A 134 -7.88 -19.23 2.22
CA ALA A 134 -8.17 -18.71 0.89
C ALA A 134 -7.06 -17.74 0.44
N ARG A 135 -7.07 -17.42 -0.85
CA ARG A 135 -6.09 -16.50 -1.43
C ARG A 135 -6.39 -15.08 -0.98
N ILE A 136 -5.32 -14.31 -0.84
CA ILE A 136 -5.32 -12.86 -0.66
C ILE A 136 -4.86 -12.27 -1.99
N THR A 137 -5.54 -11.24 -2.45
CA THR A 137 -5.11 -10.44 -3.59
C THR A 137 -4.58 -9.11 -3.08
N VAL A 138 -3.35 -8.76 -3.46
CA VAL A 138 -2.75 -7.45 -3.17
C VAL A 138 -2.55 -6.72 -4.48
N THR A 139 -3.11 -5.52 -4.58
CA THR A 139 -2.91 -4.62 -5.72
C THR A 139 -2.35 -3.30 -5.23
N THR A 140 -1.44 -2.68 -5.96
CA THR A 140 -0.84 -1.40 -5.55
C THR A 140 -1.00 -0.33 -6.61
N SER A 141 -0.77 0.92 -6.22
CA SER A 141 -0.48 2.00 -7.16
C SER A 141 0.75 1.66 -8.01
N GLU A 142 0.89 2.35 -9.14
CA GLU A 142 2.12 2.28 -9.92
C GLU A 142 3.32 2.75 -9.10
N GLY A 143 4.45 2.07 -9.21
CA GLY A 143 5.68 2.44 -8.51
C GLY A 143 5.63 2.28 -6.98
N TYR A 144 4.62 1.59 -6.43
CA TYR A 144 4.52 1.39 -4.98
C TYR A 144 5.78 0.71 -4.43
N PRO A 145 6.44 1.28 -3.40
CA PRO A 145 7.81 0.90 -3.05
C PRO A 145 7.92 -0.35 -2.18
N ALA A 146 6.81 -0.89 -1.67
CA ALA A 146 6.83 -2.12 -0.89
C ALA A 146 7.10 -3.33 -1.79
N ARG A 147 7.95 -4.25 -1.31
CA ARG A 147 8.21 -5.53 -1.97
C ARG A 147 7.18 -6.53 -1.48
N ILE A 148 6.34 -7.02 -2.40
CA ILE A 148 5.29 -8.00 -2.09
C ILE A 148 5.72 -9.36 -2.64
N GLY A 149 5.79 -10.36 -1.77
CA GLY A 149 6.21 -11.72 -2.13
C GLY A 149 5.23 -12.78 -1.63
N VAL A 150 5.05 -13.84 -2.42
CA VAL A 150 4.29 -15.03 -2.02
C VAL A 150 5.19 -15.97 -1.21
N LEU A 151 4.76 -16.34 -0.01
CA LEU A 151 5.41 -17.35 0.81
C LEU A 151 4.83 -18.74 0.47
N ARG A 152 5.72 -19.72 0.33
CA ARG A 152 5.37 -21.11 -0.03
C ARG A 152 4.79 -21.88 1.15
#